data_AF-A0A3N5K0Z4-F1
#
_entry.id   AF-A0A3N5K0Z4-F1
#
_cell.length_a   1.000
_cell.length_b   1.000
_cell.length_c   1.000
_cell.angle_alpha   90.00
_cell.angle_beta   90.00
_cell.angle_gamma   90.00
#
_symmetry.space_group_name_H-M   'P 1'
#
loop_
_entity.id
_entity.type
_entity.pdbx_description
1 polymer ?
#
loop_
_entity_poly.entity_id
_entity_poly.type
_entity_poly.pdbx_seq_one_letter_code
_entity_poly.pdbx_strand_id
1 'polypeptide(L)'
;MVQAFYSTAQREGRGMPLPKLTRVRQAFDTTRLDDAAGAVTAGLESLGLERKIKPGARIAITAGSRGIQNLVRMTRAAVDTMKALGAKPFIVPAMGSHGGATDDGQKSLLAELGISESTMGCPVISSVQVEEIGRTPSGHPVYFSRDALHSDGIVAINRVKLHTIFRGAIESGLCKILAVGLGKHKGAQQIHKIGTQ
;
A
#
# COMPACT_ATOMS: atom_id res chain seq x y z
N MET A 1 4.27 22.71 -8.54
CA MET A 1 3.22 23.46 -7.83
C MET A 1 3.91 24.32 -6.78
N VAL A 2 3.76 25.65 -6.85
CA VAL A 2 4.37 26.58 -5.89
C VAL A 2 3.48 26.59 -4.64
N GLN A 3 3.92 25.99 -3.53
CA GLN A 3 3.32 26.31 -2.24
C GLN A 3 3.84 27.68 -1.81
N ALA A 4 3.00 28.69 -1.99
CA ALA A 4 3.24 30.01 -1.43
C ALA A 4 2.80 29.99 0.04
N PHE A 5 3.75 30.11 0.96
CA PHE A 5 3.44 30.62 2.30
C PHE A 5 3.61 32.13 2.23
N TYR A 6 2.49 32.86 2.26
CA TYR A 6 2.51 34.31 2.36
C TYR A 6 2.99 34.71 3.75
N SER A 7 3.98 35.59 3.78
CA SER A 7 4.30 36.43 4.92
C SER A 7 3.34 37.63 4.90
N THR A 8 2.24 37.50 5.61
CA THR A 8 1.62 38.64 6.28
C THR A 8 1.47 38.25 7.73
N ALA A 9 2.43 38.70 8.54
CA ALA A 9 2.30 38.67 9.97
C ALA A 9 1.02 39.41 10.38
N GLN A 10 0.11 38.76 11.09
CA GLN A 10 -0.26 39.19 12.43
C GLN A 10 -1.12 38.15 13.17
N ARG A 11 -0.61 37.82 14.37
CA ARG A 11 -1.28 37.48 15.63
C ARG A 11 -2.19 36.24 15.67
N GLU A 12 -1.61 35.15 16.18
CA GLU A 12 -2.03 34.55 17.45
C GLU A 12 -0.97 33.53 17.92
N GLY A 13 -0.42 33.75 19.12
CA GLY A 13 0.65 32.95 19.71
C GLY A 13 1.81 33.81 20.19
N ARG A 14 2.04 33.82 21.52
CA ARG A 14 3.13 34.46 22.31
C ARG A 14 4.02 35.39 21.47
N GLY A 15 3.88 36.71 21.64
CA GLY A 15 4.47 37.81 20.84
C GLY A 15 6.00 37.84 20.65
N MET A 16 6.59 36.72 20.26
CA MET A 16 7.95 36.57 19.79
C MET A 16 7.98 36.85 18.29
N PRO A 17 8.91 37.67 17.80
CA PRO A 17 9.10 37.85 16.37
C PRO A 17 9.52 36.53 15.73
N LEU A 18 8.90 36.18 14.60
CA LEU A 18 9.34 35.05 13.79
C LEU A 18 10.81 35.28 13.35
N PRO A 19 11.64 34.22 13.26
CA PRO A 19 13.00 34.37 12.76
C PRO A 19 13.00 34.90 11.33
N LYS A 20 14.11 35.51 10.89
CA LYS A 20 14.29 35.90 9.49
C LYS A 20 14.17 34.66 8.62
N LEU A 21 13.18 34.64 7.72
CA LEU A 21 12.95 33.54 6.78
C LEU A 21 13.55 33.88 5.41
N THR A 22 14.16 32.89 4.77
CA THR A 22 14.66 32.99 3.38
C THR A 22 13.79 32.16 2.46
N ARG A 23 13.46 32.71 1.29
CA ARG A 23 12.70 31.97 0.27
C ARG A 23 13.59 30.93 -0.40
N VAL A 24 13.22 29.67 -0.28
CA VAL A 24 13.84 28.57 -1.04
C VAL A 24 12.91 28.17 -2.19
N ARG A 25 13.48 27.90 -3.36
CA ARG A 25 12.77 27.30 -4.49
C ARG A 25 13.28 25.88 -4.70
N GLN A 26 12.37 24.92 -4.65
CA GLN A 26 12.66 23.53 -4.98
C GLN A 26 11.91 23.17 -6.27
N ALA A 27 12.63 22.61 -7.23
CA ALA A 27 12.05 21.96 -8.39
C ALA A 27 11.84 20.48 -8.06
N PHE A 28 10.64 19.97 -8.34
CA PHE A 28 10.33 18.56 -8.23
C PHE A 28 10.08 18.01 -9.62
N ASP A 29 10.41 16.74 -9.83
CA ASP A 29 9.98 16.02 -11.01
C ASP A 29 8.44 16.02 -11.07
N THR A 30 7.89 16.42 -12.21
CA THR A 30 6.45 16.47 -12.48
C THR A 30 5.99 15.36 -13.42
N THR A 31 6.86 14.40 -13.72
CA THR A 31 6.52 13.21 -14.50
C THR A 31 5.34 12.51 -13.85
N ARG A 32 4.29 12.29 -14.63
CA ARG A 32 3.04 11.70 -14.17
C ARG A 32 2.38 10.94 -15.30
N LEU A 33 1.46 10.06 -14.93
CA LEU A 33 0.52 9.44 -15.84
C LEU A 33 -0.82 10.14 -15.70
N ASP A 34 -1.44 10.52 -16.81
CA ASP A 34 -2.76 11.15 -16.80
C ASP A 34 -3.88 10.12 -16.57
N ASP A 35 -3.70 8.89 -17.09
CA ASP A 35 -4.60 7.77 -16.83
C ASP A 35 -3.92 6.62 -16.06
N ALA A 36 -3.98 6.69 -14.74
CA ALA A 36 -3.47 5.63 -13.87
C ALA A 36 -4.25 4.31 -13.97
N ALA A 37 -5.55 4.36 -14.32
CA ALA A 37 -6.35 3.14 -14.42
C ALA A 37 -5.97 2.35 -15.69
N GLY A 38 -5.96 3.02 -16.85
CA GLY A 38 -5.52 2.42 -18.10
C GLY A 38 -4.08 1.90 -18.04
N ALA A 39 -3.17 2.60 -17.36
CA ALA A 39 -1.80 2.12 -17.15
C ALA A 39 -1.74 0.80 -16.36
N VAL A 40 -2.58 0.63 -15.33
CA VAL A 40 -2.66 -0.62 -14.57
C VAL A 40 -3.21 -1.76 -15.44
N THR A 41 -4.30 -1.51 -16.17
CA THR A 41 -4.90 -2.50 -17.07
C THR A 41 -3.91 -2.95 -18.13
N ALA A 42 -3.30 -2.02 -18.87
CA ALA A 42 -2.32 -2.32 -19.91
C ALA A 42 -1.09 -3.07 -19.36
N GLY A 43 -0.60 -2.67 -18.17
CA GLY A 43 0.50 -3.35 -17.51
C GLY A 43 0.17 -4.81 -17.16
N LEU A 44 -1.03 -5.06 -16.63
CA LEU A 44 -1.48 -6.43 -16.29
C LEU A 44 -1.72 -7.28 -17.55
N GLU A 45 -2.30 -6.72 -18.60
CA GLU A 45 -2.52 -7.40 -19.89
C GLU A 45 -1.20 -7.81 -20.55
N SER A 46 -0.17 -6.94 -20.49
CA SER A 46 1.15 -7.23 -21.05
C SER A 46 1.85 -8.45 -20.45
N LEU A 47 1.43 -8.90 -19.25
CA LEU A 47 1.98 -10.09 -18.60
C LEU A 47 1.44 -11.40 -19.20
N GLY A 48 0.47 -11.33 -20.11
CA GLY A 48 -0.14 -12.50 -20.74
C GLY A 48 -0.80 -13.44 -19.73
N LEU A 49 -1.49 -12.88 -18.73
CA LEU A 49 -2.04 -13.61 -17.58
C LEU A 49 -3.14 -14.60 -17.97
N GLU A 50 -3.76 -14.47 -19.14
CA GLU A 50 -4.82 -15.37 -19.61
C GLU A 50 -4.38 -16.84 -19.65
N ARG A 51 -3.09 -17.10 -19.87
CA ARG A 51 -2.53 -18.46 -19.88
C ARG A 51 -2.17 -18.99 -18.49
N LYS A 52 -2.20 -18.13 -17.46
CA LYS A 52 -1.76 -18.44 -16.09
C LYS A 52 -2.91 -18.47 -15.09
N ILE A 53 -3.87 -17.57 -15.24
CA ILE A 53 -5.01 -17.45 -14.34
C ILE A 53 -6.11 -18.39 -14.82
N LYS A 54 -6.46 -19.35 -13.97
CA LYS A 54 -7.58 -20.27 -14.22
C LYS A 54 -8.90 -19.59 -13.88
N PRO A 55 -10.00 -19.89 -14.62
CA PRO A 55 -11.33 -19.47 -14.19
C PRO A 55 -11.61 -19.88 -12.74
N GLY A 56 -12.12 -18.95 -11.94
CA GLY A 56 -12.39 -19.15 -10.52
C GLY A 56 -11.19 -18.96 -9.59
N ALA A 57 -9.98 -18.73 -10.11
CA ALA A 57 -8.78 -18.50 -9.29
C ALA A 57 -8.99 -17.35 -8.31
N ARG A 58 -8.62 -17.54 -7.04
CA ARG A 58 -8.72 -16.53 -5.99
C ARG A 58 -7.49 -15.65 -6.04
N ILE A 59 -7.66 -14.37 -6.36
CA ILE A 59 -6.54 -13.43 -6.48
C ILE A 59 -6.61 -12.39 -5.38
N ALA A 60 -5.59 -12.35 -4.53
CA ALA A 60 -5.47 -11.32 -3.50
C ALA A 60 -4.93 -10.03 -4.11
N ILE A 61 -5.59 -8.90 -3.88
CA ILE A 61 -5.13 -7.59 -4.32
C ILE A 61 -4.83 -6.75 -3.08
N THR A 62 -3.59 -6.30 -2.93
CA THR A 62 -3.19 -5.56 -1.73
C THR A 62 -3.74 -4.14 -1.74
N ALA A 63 -4.12 -3.64 -0.56
CA ALA A 63 -4.43 -2.24 -0.34
C ALA A 63 -3.70 -1.71 0.90
N GLY A 64 -3.03 -0.56 0.75
CA GLY A 64 -2.29 0.12 1.82
C GLY A 64 -2.91 1.46 2.20
N SER A 65 -2.57 2.00 3.37
CA SER A 65 -3.07 3.30 3.87
C SER A 65 -2.06 4.45 3.79
N ARG A 66 -0.94 4.29 3.08
CA ARG A 66 0.18 5.25 3.07
C ARG A 66 0.06 6.36 2.00
N GLY A 67 -1.17 6.71 1.62
CA GLY A 67 -1.46 7.83 0.72
C GLY A 67 -0.81 7.69 -0.66
N ILE A 68 -1.41 6.84 -1.51
CA ILE A 68 -1.02 6.70 -2.91
C ILE A 68 -2.04 7.47 -3.75
N GLN A 69 -1.57 8.40 -4.58
CA GLN A 69 -2.45 9.12 -5.50
C GLN A 69 -3.11 8.10 -6.46
N ASN A 70 -4.40 8.28 -6.74
CA ASN A 70 -5.19 7.38 -7.59
C ASN A 70 -5.35 5.95 -7.05
N LEU A 71 -5.10 5.69 -5.75
CA LEU A 71 -5.18 4.33 -5.19
C LEU A 71 -6.50 3.62 -5.53
N VAL A 72 -7.64 4.27 -5.28
CA VAL A 72 -8.97 3.73 -5.57
C VAL A 72 -9.11 3.33 -7.04
N ARG A 73 -8.68 4.21 -7.96
CA ARG A 73 -8.76 3.95 -9.42
C ARG A 73 -7.87 2.79 -9.83
N MET A 74 -6.64 2.73 -9.33
CA MET A 74 -5.69 1.66 -9.63
C MET A 74 -6.15 0.31 -9.05
N THR A 75 -6.64 0.30 -7.81
CA THR A 75 -7.19 -0.91 -7.17
C THR A 75 -8.41 -1.41 -7.93
N ARG A 76 -9.31 -0.51 -8.33
CA ARG A 76 -10.48 -0.89 -9.13
C ARG A 76 -10.09 -1.47 -10.49
N ALA A 77 -9.14 -0.85 -11.20
CA ALA A 77 -8.64 -1.36 -12.47
C ALA A 77 -8.03 -2.77 -12.33
N ALA A 78 -7.25 -3.01 -11.27
CA ALA A 78 -6.72 -4.34 -10.98
C ALA A 78 -7.83 -5.37 -10.71
N VAL A 79 -8.85 -5.01 -9.90
CA VAL A 79 -10.02 -5.87 -9.62
C VAL A 79 -10.75 -6.23 -10.92
N ASP A 80 -11.07 -5.24 -11.74
CA ASP A 80 -11.83 -5.44 -12.97
C ASP A 80 -11.04 -6.26 -13.99
N THR A 81 -9.73 -6.04 -14.10
CA THR A 81 -8.85 -6.85 -14.96
C THR A 81 -8.84 -8.32 -14.50
N MET A 82 -8.73 -8.57 -13.19
CA MET A 82 -8.78 -9.95 -12.67
C MET A 82 -10.15 -10.61 -12.92
N LYS A 83 -11.25 -9.87 -12.77
CA LYS A 83 -12.60 -10.38 -13.09
C LYS A 83 -12.76 -10.71 -14.58
N ALA A 84 -12.22 -9.87 -15.47
CA ALA A 84 -12.27 -10.10 -16.92
C ALA A 84 -11.55 -11.41 -17.32
N LEU A 85 -10.49 -11.77 -16.57
CA LEU A 85 -9.80 -13.05 -16.70
C LEU A 85 -10.54 -14.25 -16.07
N GLY A 86 -11.76 -14.05 -15.58
CA GLY A 86 -12.57 -15.08 -14.92
C GLY A 86 -12.14 -15.40 -13.49
N ALA A 87 -11.25 -14.60 -12.88
CA ALA A 87 -10.83 -14.79 -11.50
C ALA A 87 -11.87 -14.29 -10.48
N LYS A 88 -11.68 -14.68 -9.22
CA LYS A 88 -12.42 -14.20 -8.05
C LYS A 88 -11.49 -13.32 -7.20
N PRO A 89 -11.29 -12.04 -7.54
CA PRO A 89 -10.41 -11.18 -6.77
C PRO A 89 -11.03 -10.83 -5.41
N PHE A 90 -10.17 -10.55 -4.44
CA PHE A 90 -10.55 -9.95 -3.16
C PHE A 90 -9.47 -8.98 -2.70
N ILE A 91 -9.88 -7.93 -1.98
CA ILE A 91 -8.93 -6.98 -1.40
C ILE A 91 -8.42 -7.55 -0.08
N VAL A 92 -7.09 -7.52 0.10
CA VAL A 92 -6.44 -7.81 1.38
C VAL A 92 -5.73 -6.55 1.90
N PRO A 93 -6.06 -6.07 3.10
CA PRO A 93 -5.31 -5.01 3.75
C PRO A 93 -3.86 -5.43 3.98
N ALA A 94 -2.92 -4.68 3.42
CA ALA A 94 -1.48 -4.87 3.57
C ALA A 94 -0.88 -3.68 4.33
N MET A 95 -1.37 -3.46 5.55
CA MET A 95 -1.15 -2.22 6.30
C MET A 95 -0.33 -2.37 7.59
N GLY A 96 0.15 -3.58 7.90
CA GLY A 96 0.92 -3.85 9.11
C GLY A 96 0.11 -3.54 10.37
N SER A 97 0.54 -2.54 11.14
CA SER A 97 -0.08 -2.11 12.40
C SER A 97 -1.17 -1.03 12.28
N HIS A 98 -1.49 -0.55 11.08
CA HIS A 98 -2.51 0.48 10.89
C HIS A 98 -3.93 -0.07 11.16
N GLY A 99 -4.90 0.83 11.34
CA GLY A 99 -6.30 0.47 11.62
C GLY A 99 -6.44 -0.27 12.95
N GLY A 100 -5.64 0.10 13.96
CA GLY A 100 -5.65 -0.57 15.27
C GLY A 100 -5.17 -2.02 15.27
N ALA A 101 -4.66 -2.53 14.13
CA ALA A 101 -4.28 -3.93 13.97
C ALA A 101 -5.41 -4.94 14.24
N THR A 102 -6.67 -4.53 14.00
CA THR A 102 -7.85 -5.39 14.09
C THR A 102 -8.50 -5.56 12.71
N ASP A 103 -9.25 -6.64 12.55
CA ASP A 103 -9.98 -6.94 11.31
C ASP A 103 -10.92 -5.78 10.92
N ASP A 104 -11.72 -5.29 11.87
CA ASP A 104 -12.67 -4.21 11.66
C ASP A 104 -11.99 -2.85 11.46
N GLY A 105 -10.92 -2.57 12.22
CA GLY A 105 -10.22 -1.30 12.10
C GLY A 105 -9.48 -1.17 10.77
N GLN A 106 -8.92 -2.27 10.24
CA GLN A 106 -8.31 -2.26 8.91
C GLN A 106 -9.37 -2.15 7.80
N LYS A 107 -10.51 -2.84 7.93
CA LYS A 107 -11.62 -2.72 6.98
C LYS A 107 -12.18 -1.30 6.94
N SER A 108 -12.41 -0.70 8.11
CA SER A 108 -12.95 0.66 8.25
C SER A 108 -12.00 1.71 7.65
N LEU A 109 -10.71 1.60 7.94
CA LEU A 109 -9.71 2.51 7.38
C LEU A 109 -9.62 2.42 5.85
N LEU A 110 -9.75 1.22 5.25
CA LEU A 110 -9.83 1.12 3.80
C LEU A 110 -11.11 1.76 3.25
N ALA A 111 -12.24 1.59 3.91
CA ALA A 111 -13.51 2.19 3.51
C ALA A 111 -13.44 3.72 3.51
N GLU A 112 -12.82 4.33 4.53
CA GLU A 112 -12.54 5.77 4.59
C GLU A 112 -11.66 6.26 3.43
N LEU A 113 -10.76 5.41 2.93
CA LEU A 113 -9.92 5.67 1.76
C LEU A 113 -10.65 5.43 0.43
N GLY A 114 -11.94 5.08 0.45
CA GLY A 114 -12.75 4.77 -0.73
C GLY A 114 -12.58 3.35 -1.25
N ILE A 115 -12.05 2.43 -0.44
CA ILE A 115 -11.89 1.01 -0.77
C ILE A 115 -12.79 0.17 0.12
N SER A 116 -13.94 -0.18 -0.42
CA SER A 116 -14.96 -1.03 0.19
C SER A 116 -15.51 -2.04 -0.82
N GLU A 117 -16.24 -3.03 -0.32
CA GLU A 117 -16.86 -4.06 -1.15
C GLU A 117 -17.80 -3.46 -2.21
N SER A 118 -18.57 -2.43 -1.86
CA SER A 118 -19.46 -1.75 -2.79
C SER A 118 -18.70 -0.99 -3.88
N THR A 119 -17.62 -0.30 -3.53
CA THR A 119 -16.82 0.48 -4.49
C THR A 119 -15.98 -0.39 -5.43
N MET A 120 -15.49 -1.53 -4.94
CA MET A 120 -14.63 -2.45 -5.70
C MET A 120 -15.43 -3.56 -6.39
N GLY A 121 -16.64 -3.85 -5.91
CA GLY A 121 -17.47 -4.96 -6.36
C GLY A 121 -16.84 -6.32 -6.06
N CYS A 122 -16.00 -6.43 -5.03
CA CYS A 122 -15.39 -7.68 -4.60
C CYS A 122 -15.17 -7.69 -3.07
N PRO A 123 -14.99 -8.85 -2.43
CA PRO A 123 -14.83 -8.93 -0.98
C PRO A 123 -13.61 -8.17 -0.47
N VAL A 124 -13.72 -7.58 0.73
CA VAL A 124 -12.59 -7.05 1.49
C VAL A 124 -12.35 -7.99 2.67
N ILE A 125 -11.32 -8.81 2.59
CA ILE A 125 -10.95 -9.81 3.61
C ILE A 125 -9.87 -9.20 4.50
N SER A 126 -10.29 -8.69 5.66
CA SER A 126 -9.43 -7.87 6.54
C SER A 126 -8.76 -8.62 7.69
N SER A 127 -8.96 -9.94 7.78
CA SER A 127 -8.32 -10.80 8.76
C SER A 127 -6.84 -10.46 8.98
N VAL A 128 -6.46 -10.30 10.24
CA VAL A 128 -5.07 -10.07 10.66
C VAL A 128 -4.31 -11.36 10.92
N GLN A 129 -4.93 -12.52 10.68
CA GLN A 129 -4.28 -13.82 10.84
C GLN A 129 -3.11 -13.99 9.89
N VAL A 130 -2.05 -14.63 10.41
CA VAL A 130 -0.82 -14.93 9.68
C VAL A 130 -0.38 -16.36 9.92
N GLU A 131 0.38 -16.88 8.98
CA GLU A 131 1.12 -18.14 9.10
C GLU A 131 2.62 -17.86 9.02
N GLU A 132 3.43 -18.66 9.71
CA GLU A 132 4.90 -18.62 9.58
C GLU A 132 5.29 -19.40 8.33
N ILE A 133 5.84 -18.71 7.33
CA ILE A 133 6.21 -19.31 6.04
C ILE A 133 7.70 -19.67 5.93
N GLY A 134 8.48 -19.37 6.97
CA GLY A 134 9.91 -19.63 7.00
C GLY A 134 10.63 -18.76 8.02
N ARG A 135 11.96 -18.76 7.95
CA ARG A 135 12.86 -17.99 8.82
C ARG A 135 13.97 -17.33 8.02
N THR A 136 14.40 -16.14 8.45
CA THR A 136 15.59 -15.46 7.89
C THR A 136 16.86 -16.23 8.24
N PRO A 137 18.01 -15.97 7.55
CA PRO A 137 19.30 -16.57 7.92
C PRO A 137 19.71 -16.30 9.38
N SER A 138 19.29 -15.16 9.94
CA SER A 138 19.46 -14.81 11.36
C SER A 138 18.44 -15.43 12.31
N GLY A 139 17.58 -16.34 11.83
CA GLY A 139 16.64 -17.12 12.63
C GLY A 139 15.30 -16.44 12.94
N HIS A 140 15.03 -15.24 12.40
CA HIS A 140 13.79 -14.53 12.67
C HIS A 140 12.64 -15.09 11.84
N PRO A 141 11.44 -15.31 12.42
CA PRO A 141 10.31 -15.85 11.68
C PRO A 141 9.85 -14.92 10.56
N VAL A 142 9.28 -15.47 9.50
CA VAL A 142 8.65 -14.71 8.41
C VAL A 142 7.17 -15.03 8.45
N TYR A 143 6.37 -14.03 8.82
CA TYR A 143 4.92 -14.15 8.84
C TYR A 143 4.31 -13.63 7.55
N PHE A 144 3.26 -14.30 7.09
CA PHE A 144 2.51 -13.89 5.91
C PHE A 144 1.01 -14.05 6.13
N SER A 145 0.23 -13.16 5.52
CA SER A 145 -1.23 -13.14 5.62
C SER A 145 -1.79 -14.49 5.21
N ARG A 146 -2.58 -15.10 6.10
CA ARG A 146 -3.22 -16.39 5.83
C ARG A 146 -4.06 -16.34 4.55
N ASP A 147 -4.92 -15.34 4.41
CA ASP A 147 -5.79 -15.22 3.24
C ASP A 147 -5.02 -15.03 1.92
N ALA A 148 -3.93 -14.26 1.94
CA ALA A 148 -3.09 -14.08 0.75
C ALA A 148 -2.24 -15.32 0.45
N LEU A 149 -1.75 -16.02 1.47
CA LEU A 149 -0.97 -17.25 1.32
C LEU A 149 -1.77 -18.36 0.65
N HIS A 150 -3.03 -18.50 1.04
CA HIS A 150 -3.96 -19.51 0.51
C HIS A 150 -4.74 -19.03 -0.73
N SER A 151 -4.24 -17.99 -1.40
CA SER A 151 -4.76 -17.52 -2.69
C SER A 151 -3.95 -18.08 -3.86
N ASP A 152 -4.53 -18.11 -5.06
CA ASP A 152 -3.86 -18.61 -6.26
C ASP A 152 -2.87 -17.59 -6.86
N GLY A 153 -2.91 -16.34 -6.38
CA GLY A 153 -2.01 -15.28 -6.84
C GLY A 153 -2.22 -13.96 -6.10
N ILE A 154 -1.20 -13.11 -6.13
CA ILE A 154 -1.19 -11.83 -5.42
C ILE A 154 -0.82 -10.70 -6.40
N VAL A 155 -1.67 -9.67 -6.47
CA VAL A 155 -1.35 -8.39 -7.13
C VAL A 155 -0.99 -7.37 -6.05
N ALA A 156 0.29 -6.96 -6.04
CA ALA A 156 0.80 -6.00 -5.08
C ALA A 156 0.65 -4.56 -5.62
N ILE A 157 -0.19 -3.74 -4.97
CA ILE A 157 -0.32 -2.31 -5.27
C ILE A 157 0.50 -1.52 -4.25
N ASN A 158 1.62 -0.94 -4.68
CA ASN A 158 2.54 -0.22 -3.80
C ASN A 158 3.05 1.08 -4.40
N ARG A 159 3.68 1.90 -3.55
CA ARG A 159 4.51 3.05 -3.96
C ARG A 159 5.97 2.74 -3.66
N VAL A 160 6.82 2.83 -4.69
CA VAL A 160 8.27 2.80 -4.53
C VAL A 160 8.72 4.20 -4.13
N LYS A 161 9.40 4.31 -2.99
CA LYS A 161 9.97 5.58 -2.53
C LYS A 161 11.06 5.36 -1.49
N LEU A 162 11.86 6.41 -1.31
CA LEU A 162 12.77 6.50 -0.20
C LEU A 162 12.04 6.40 1.14
N HIS A 163 12.61 5.60 2.04
CA HIS A 163 12.28 5.53 3.45
C HIS A 163 12.85 6.74 4.19
N THR A 164 12.17 7.12 5.26
CA THR A 164 12.52 8.31 6.06
C THR A 164 13.50 7.99 7.20
N ILE A 165 13.61 6.72 7.59
CA ILE A 165 14.38 6.28 8.78
C ILE A 165 15.67 5.55 8.39
N PHE A 166 15.76 4.97 7.20
CA PHE A 166 16.94 4.20 6.78
C PHE A 166 17.21 4.35 5.29
N ARG A 167 18.41 3.92 4.90
CA ARG A 167 18.87 3.79 3.52
C ARG A 167 19.29 2.35 3.27
N GLY A 168 18.97 1.81 2.11
CA GLY A 168 19.34 0.45 1.75
C GLY A 168 19.03 0.13 0.29
N ALA A 169 19.49 -1.02 -0.19
CA ALA A 169 19.20 -1.48 -1.55
C ALA A 169 17.69 -1.64 -1.80
N ILE A 170 16.92 -1.92 -0.75
CA ILE A 170 15.46 -2.06 -0.79
C ILE A 170 14.87 -1.20 0.34
N GLU A 171 14.07 -0.20 -0.04
CA GLU A 171 13.41 0.72 0.90
C GLU A 171 11.88 0.49 0.94
N SER A 172 11.07 1.43 0.43
CA SER A 172 9.63 1.19 0.27
C SER A 172 9.33 0.58 -1.10
N GLY A 173 8.27 -0.20 -1.21
CA GLY A 173 7.84 -0.77 -2.48
C GLY A 173 7.31 -2.19 -2.32
N LEU A 174 7.58 -3.03 -3.32
CA LEU A 174 7.12 -4.41 -3.41
C LEU A 174 7.52 -5.25 -2.19
N CYS A 175 8.81 -5.31 -1.87
CA CYS A 175 9.28 -6.11 -0.74
C CYS A 175 8.65 -5.65 0.59
N LYS A 176 8.48 -4.34 0.78
CA LYS A 176 7.90 -3.80 2.01
C LYS A 176 6.41 -4.13 2.14
N ILE A 177 5.63 -4.00 1.07
CA ILE A 177 4.20 -4.34 1.13
C ILE A 177 3.98 -5.84 1.33
N LEU A 178 4.86 -6.69 0.78
CA LEU A 178 4.81 -8.14 0.97
C LEU A 178 5.27 -8.54 2.38
N ALA A 179 6.43 -8.09 2.84
CA ALA A 179 7.00 -8.52 4.11
C ALA A 179 6.36 -7.84 5.33
N VAL A 180 6.14 -6.52 5.28
CA VAL A 180 5.56 -5.76 6.41
C VAL A 180 4.04 -5.63 6.26
N GLY A 181 3.57 -5.35 5.05
CA GLY A 181 2.14 -5.17 4.79
C GLY A 181 1.37 -6.47 4.97
N LEU A 182 1.74 -7.52 4.22
CA LEU A 182 1.14 -8.85 4.36
C LEU A 182 1.71 -9.66 5.54
N GLY A 183 2.80 -9.22 6.16
CA GLY A 183 3.18 -9.71 7.50
C GLY A 183 2.18 -9.33 8.60
N LYS A 184 1.17 -8.51 8.27
CA LYS A 184 0.12 -8.00 9.19
C LYS A 184 0.77 -7.41 10.45
N HIS A 185 0.02 -7.36 11.54
CA HIS A 185 0.52 -6.78 12.78
C HIS A 185 1.71 -7.55 13.36
N LYS A 186 1.61 -8.89 13.40
CA LYS A 186 2.63 -9.76 14.01
C LYS A 186 3.99 -9.65 13.32
N GLY A 187 4.02 -9.74 11.99
CA GLY A 187 5.25 -9.57 11.20
C GLY A 187 5.79 -8.15 11.27
N ALA A 188 4.92 -7.13 11.21
CA ALA A 188 5.36 -5.74 11.37
C ALA A 188 6.01 -5.48 12.74
N GLN A 189 5.41 -5.97 13.83
CA GLN A 189 6.00 -5.84 15.18
C GLN A 189 7.38 -6.49 15.28
N GLN A 190 7.55 -7.68 14.72
CA GLN A 190 8.83 -8.36 14.75
C GLN A 190 9.92 -7.54 14.05
N ILE A 191 9.63 -7.03 12.85
CA ILE A 191 10.58 -6.20 12.08
C ILE A 191 10.88 -4.90 12.86
N HIS A 192 9.87 -4.28 13.46
CA HIS A 192 10.08 -3.06 14.27
C HIS A 192 10.90 -3.30 15.54
N LYS A 193 10.82 -4.49 16.17
CA LYS A 193 11.65 -4.83 17.34
C LYS A 193 13.13 -4.97 16.99
N ILE A 194 13.43 -5.48 15.79
CA ILE A 194 14.80 -5.68 15.32
C ILE A 194 15.44 -4.34 14.92
N GLY A 195 14.62 -3.40 14.45
CA GLY A 195 15.10 -2.10 13.97
C GLY A 195 15.77 -2.19 12.61
N THR A 196 16.54 -1.16 12.26
CA THR A 196 17.34 -1.11 11.04
C THR A 196 18.73 -1.64 11.37
N GLN A 197 19.11 -2.77 10.78
CA GLN A 197 20.47 -3.31 10.84
C GLN A 197 21.29 -2.82 9.65
#